data_AF-Q4PJ47-F1
#
_entry.id   AF-Q4PJ47-F1
#
_cell.length_a   1.000
_cell.length_b   1.000
_cell.length_c   1.000
_cell.angle_alpha   90.00
_cell.angle_beta   90.00
_cell.angle_gamma   90.00
#
_symmetry.space_group_name_H-M   'P 1'
#
loop_
_entity.id
_entity.type
_entity.pdbx_description
1 polymer ?
#
loop_
_entity_poly.entity_id
_entity_poly.type
_entity_poly.pdbx_seq_one_letter_code
_entity_poly.pdbx_strand_id
1 'polypeptide(L)'
;MIIIPQSMAYATLANLDPVYGLYASFIPVAVAAFFGSSRYLATGPVAMVSLLTAVAITSLSYGDEIMYVPLAIMLALSVGVFQITLALAKAGKLIDIVLKEHVILGFTSAAALIIASSQISKVFGLNNIAISDLLNIGTFLEQTPINYYAVLMSIIALAVLYIFKNKLTKYQFFANIAVLAAVVVTIFGVENNKLPRSYSW
;
A
#
# COMPACT_ATOMS: atom_id res chain seq x y z
N MET A 1 8.52 -0.29 14.03
CA MET A 1 7.57 -1.35 13.64
C MET A 1 6.25 -0.75 13.19
N ILE A 2 6.23 -0.13 12.00
CA ILE A 2 4.99 0.31 11.33
C ILE A 2 4.69 -0.62 10.13
N ILE A 3 5.67 -1.44 9.73
CA ILE A 3 5.67 -2.16 8.45
C ILE A 3 4.57 -3.21 8.32
N ILE A 4 4.14 -3.90 9.40
CA ILE A 4 3.11 -4.97 9.29
C ILE A 4 1.75 -4.40 8.86
N PRO A 5 1.08 -3.54 9.65
CA PRO A 5 -0.22 -2.98 9.26
C PRO A 5 -0.10 -2.13 7.98
N GLN A 6 1.03 -1.44 7.79
CA GLN A 6 1.29 -0.66 6.59
C GLN A 6 1.37 -1.54 5.33
N SER A 7 2.04 -2.67 5.40
CA SER A 7 2.20 -3.58 4.24
C SER A 7 0.89 -4.26 3.88
N MET A 8 0.08 -4.64 4.89
CA MET A 8 -1.27 -5.16 4.68
C MET A 8 -2.16 -4.14 3.97
N ALA A 9 -2.14 -2.87 4.42
CA ALA A 9 -2.88 -1.80 3.77
C ALA A 9 -2.39 -1.57 2.32
N TYR A 10 -1.08 -1.63 2.07
CA TYR A 10 -0.52 -1.44 0.73
C TYR A 10 -0.82 -2.60 -0.22
N ALA A 11 -0.99 -3.83 0.27
CA ALA A 11 -1.49 -4.92 -0.57
C ALA A 11 -2.92 -4.64 -1.06
N THR A 12 -3.80 -4.11 -0.20
CA THR A 12 -5.16 -3.75 -0.61
C THR A 12 -5.19 -2.59 -1.61
N LEU A 13 -4.19 -1.71 -1.61
CA LEU A 13 -4.04 -0.68 -2.66
C LEU A 13 -3.61 -1.27 -4.00
N ALA A 14 -2.98 -2.44 -4.00
CA ALA A 14 -2.62 -3.20 -5.18
C ALA A 14 -3.73 -4.17 -5.64
N ASN A 15 -4.95 -4.09 -5.06
CA ASN A 15 -6.03 -5.07 -5.23
C ASN A 15 -5.62 -6.52 -4.94
N LEU A 16 -4.72 -6.72 -3.97
CA LEU A 16 -4.31 -8.03 -3.48
C LEU A 16 -4.74 -8.24 -2.04
N ASP A 17 -4.91 -9.50 -1.64
CA ASP A 17 -5.19 -9.84 -0.25
C ASP A 17 -4.08 -9.35 0.69
N PRO A 18 -4.42 -8.93 1.93
CA PRO A 18 -3.45 -8.44 2.91
C PRO A 18 -2.24 -9.36 3.16
N VAL A 19 -2.42 -10.67 2.99
CA VAL A 19 -1.38 -11.69 3.16
C VAL A 19 -0.20 -11.46 2.19
N TYR A 20 -0.47 -11.02 0.96
CA TYR A 20 0.59 -10.70 -0.01
C TYR A 20 1.46 -9.52 0.44
N GLY A 21 0.89 -8.59 1.21
CA GLY A 21 1.64 -7.51 1.85
C GLY A 21 2.66 -8.02 2.85
N LEU A 22 2.30 -9.06 3.62
CA LEU A 22 3.22 -9.71 4.56
C LEU A 22 4.38 -10.37 3.80
N TYR A 23 4.09 -11.11 2.73
CA TYR A 23 5.14 -11.70 1.88
C TYR A 23 6.06 -10.64 1.27
N ALA A 24 5.50 -9.55 0.75
CA ALA A 24 6.25 -8.42 0.18
C ALA A 24 7.09 -7.65 1.23
N SER A 25 6.72 -7.72 2.51
CA SER A 25 7.50 -7.10 3.60
C SER A 25 8.59 -8.00 4.17
N PHE A 26 8.42 -9.32 4.07
CA PHE A 26 9.36 -10.28 4.65
C PHE A 26 10.44 -10.72 3.65
N ILE A 27 10.02 -11.22 2.47
CA ILE A 27 10.96 -11.86 1.53
C ILE A 27 12.00 -10.87 0.99
N PRO A 28 11.63 -9.68 0.48
CA PRO A 28 12.61 -8.73 -0.05
C PRO A 28 13.58 -8.22 1.02
N VAL A 29 13.12 -8.05 2.27
CA VAL A 29 13.96 -7.63 3.39
C VAL A 29 14.95 -8.72 3.77
N ALA A 30 14.50 -9.97 3.83
CA ALA A 30 15.38 -11.11 4.11
C ALA A 30 16.48 -11.22 3.04
N VAL A 31 16.14 -11.09 1.76
CA VAL A 31 17.12 -11.08 0.67
C VAL A 31 18.04 -9.85 0.78
N ALA A 32 17.49 -8.66 0.99
CA ALA A 32 18.26 -7.43 1.13
C ALA A 32 19.21 -7.44 2.34
N ALA A 33 18.90 -8.19 3.40
CA ALA A 33 19.78 -8.33 4.56
C ALA A 33 21.10 -9.05 4.22
N PHE A 34 21.10 -9.96 3.24
CA PHE A 34 22.32 -10.66 2.80
C PHE A 34 23.14 -9.87 1.77
N PHE A 35 22.46 -9.13 0.88
CA PHE A 35 23.10 -8.44 -0.25
C PHE A 35 23.22 -6.91 -0.07
N GLY A 36 22.62 -6.35 0.99
CA GLY A 36 22.55 -4.92 1.23
C GLY A 36 23.88 -4.35 1.72
N SER A 37 24.26 -3.20 1.15
CA SER A 37 25.46 -2.46 1.56
C SER A 37 25.24 -1.59 2.81
N SER A 38 23.98 -1.35 3.22
CA SER A 38 23.61 -0.49 4.35
C SER A 38 22.78 -1.23 5.38
N ARG A 39 23.25 -1.15 6.63
CA ARG A 39 22.62 -1.76 7.82
C ARG A 39 21.31 -1.09 8.26
N TYR A 40 21.04 0.11 7.74
CA TYR A 40 19.89 0.94 8.15
C TYR A 40 18.82 1.07 7.07
N LEU A 41 19.06 0.52 5.88
CA LEU A 41 18.10 0.60 4.79
C LEU A 41 17.08 -0.54 4.92
N ALA A 42 15.89 -0.21 5.41
CA ALA A 42 14.75 -1.12 5.41
C ALA A 42 13.97 -0.95 4.10
N THR A 43 13.95 -1.99 3.28
CA THR A 43 13.10 -2.05 2.08
C THR A 43 11.72 -2.59 2.46
N GLY A 44 10.68 -2.22 1.71
CA GLY A 44 9.33 -2.68 1.98
C GLY A 44 8.35 -2.17 0.93
N PRO A 45 7.10 -2.65 0.96
CA PRO A 45 6.08 -2.16 0.05
C PRO A 45 5.81 -0.68 0.32
N VAL A 46 5.52 0.07 -0.74
CA VAL A 46 5.25 1.52 -0.69
C VAL A 46 3.93 1.78 -1.41
N ALA A 47 3.09 2.65 -0.84
CA ALA A 47 1.74 2.97 -1.34
C ALA A 47 1.72 3.26 -2.85
N MET A 48 2.66 4.06 -3.34
CA MET A 48 2.73 4.45 -4.74
C MET A 48 3.01 3.26 -5.66
N VAL A 49 3.95 2.40 -5.29
CA VAL A 49 4.27 1.20 -6.07
C VAL A 49 3.08 0.25 -6.08
N SER A 50 2.34 0.13 -4.98
CA SER A 50 1.09 -0.64 -4.93
C SER A 50 0.04 -0.12 -5.90
N LEU A 51 -0.20 1.20 -5.93
CA LEU A 51 -1.15 1.81 -6.87
C LEU A 51 -0.74 1.59 -8.33
N LEU A 52 0.55 1.77 -8.65
CA LEU A 52 1.06 1.54 -10.00
C LEU A 52 0.95 0.05 -10.40
N THR A 53 1.18 -0.85 -9.44
CA THR A 53 1.02 -2.29 -9.64
C THR A 53 -0.43 -2.64 -9.96
N ALA A 54 -1.39 -2.07 -9.22
CA ALA A 54 -2.82 -2.25 -9.53
C ALA A 54 -3.15 -1.81 -10.95
N VAL A 55 -2.74 -0.60 -11.34
CA VAL A 55 -3.01 -0.06 -12.69
C VAL A 55 -2.41 -0.94 -13.80
N ALA A 56 -1.17 -1.40 -13.61
CA ALA A 56 -0.49 -2.25 -14.58
C ALA A 56 -1.17 -3.61 -14.74
N ILE A 57 -1.50 -4.28 -13.63
CA ILE A 57 -2.12 -5.62 -13.67
C ILE A 57 -3.57 -5.53 -14.16
N THR A 58 -4.35 -4.54 -13.73
CA THR A 58 -5.73 -4.36 -14.21
C THR A 58 -5.77 -4.16 -15.73
N SER A 59 -4.78 -3.45 -16.28
CA SER A 59 -4.66 -3.25 -17.73
C SER A 59 -4.27 -4.54 -18.49
N LEU A 60 -3.54 -5.45 -17.85
CA LEU A 60 -3.01 -6.67 -18.47
C LEU A 60 -3.91 -7.90 -18.27
N SER A 61 -4.68 -7.94 -17.17
CA SER A 61 -5.61 -9.02 -16.83
C SER A 61 -6.91 -8.96 -17.61
N TYR A 62 -7.25 -7.83 -18.25
CA TYR A 62 -8.54 -7.62 -18.92
C TYR A 62 -9.76 -7.95 -18.03
N GLY A 63 -9.61 -7.85 -16.71
CA GLY A 63 -10.66 -8.19 -15.74
C GLY A 63 -10.71 -9.65 -15.28
N ASP A 64 -9.76 -10.51 -15.70
CA ASP A 64 -9.68 -11.90 -15.22
C ASP A 64 -9.02 -11.96 -13.83
N GLU A 65 -9.84 -12.24 -12.81
CA GLU A 65 -9.41 -12.38 -11.41
C GLU A 65 -8.43 -13.55 -11.20
N ILE A 66 -8.56 -14.64 -11.98
CA ILE A 66 -7.71 -15.83 -11.83
C ILE A 66 -6.27 -15.51 -12.24
N MET A 67 -6.13 -14.65 -13.24
CA MET A 67 -4.83 -14.23 -13.77
C MET A 67 -4.18 -13.11 -12.95
N TYR A 68 -4.92 -12.45 -12.06
CA TYR A 68 -4.44 -11.27 -11.34
C TYR A 68 -3.18 -11.55 -10.50
N VAL A 69 -3.22 -12.60 -9.66
CA VAL A 69 -2.10 -12.96 -8.77
C VAL A 69 -0.88 -13.45 -9.56
N PRO A 70 -1.00 -14.37 -10.54
CA PRO A 70 0.13 -14.76 -11.39
C PRO A 70 0.78 -13.56 -12.11
N LEU A 71 -0.02 -12.65 -12.66
CA LEU A 71 0.49 -11.44 -13.32
C LEU A 71 1.22 -10.52 -12.34
N ALA A 72 0.73 -10.37 -11.10
CA ALA A 72 1.40 -9.62 -10.06
C ALA A 72 2.80 -10.18 -9.75
N ILE A 73 2.91 -11.51 -9.64
CA ILE A 73 4.17 -12.20 -9.39
C ILE A 73 5.12 -12.04 -10.58
N MET A 74 4.63 -12.19 -11.81
CA MET A 74 5.43 -11.98 -13.03
C MET A 74 5.94 -10.56 -13.12
N LEU A 75 5.09 -9.56 -12.87
CA LEU A 75 5.48 -8.15 -12.87
C LEU A 75 6.57 -7.88 -11.83
N ALA A 76 6.41 -8.40 -10.60
CA ALA A 76 7.41 -8.25 -9.55
C ALA A 76 8.76 -8.88 -9.94
N LEU A 77 8.75 -10.06 -10.56
CA LEU A 77 9.95 -10.73 -11.06
C LEU A 77 10.62 -9.94 -12.19
N SER A 78 9.85 -9.46 -13.17
CA SER A 78 10.37 -8.65 -14.27
C SER A 78 11.02 -7.36 -13.77
N VAL A 79 10.38 -6.69 -12.81
CA VAL A 79 10.95 -5.50 -12.15
C VAL A 79 12.25 -5.84 -11.42
N GLY A 80 12.31 -6.99 -10.73
CA GLY A 80 13.54 -7.45 -10.07
C GLY A 80 14.69 -7.70 -11.05
N VAL A 81 14.43 -8.41 -12.15
CA VAL A 81 15.43 -8.65 -13.22
C VAL A 81 15.90 -7.34 -13.83
N PHE A 82 14.98 -6.41 -14.08
CA PHE A 82 15.30 -5.09 -14.59
C PHE A 82 16.21 -4.30 -13.63
N GLN A 83 15.91 -4.31 -12.32
CA GLN A 83 16.76 -3.66 -11.31
C GLN A 83 18.16 -4.28 -11.21
N ILE A 84 18.27 -5.61 -11.29
CA ILE A 84 19.57 -6.29 -11.31
C ILE A 84 20.36 -5.88 -12.56
N THR A 85 19.71 -5.80 -13.72
CA THR A 85 20.33 -5.37 -14.98
C THR A 85 20.89 -3.94 -14.87
N LEU A 86 20.11 -3.02 -14.29
CA LEU A 86 20.56 -1.65 -14.02
C LEU A 86 21.72 -1.60 -13.02
N ALA A 87 21.70 -2.45 -11.99
CA ALA A 87 22.79 -2.54 -11.02
C ALA A 87 24.09 -3.03 -11.67
N LEU A 88 24.02 -4.05 -12.55
CA LEU A 88 25.18 -4.56 -13.31
C LEU A 88 25.73 -3.50 -14.28
N ALA A 89 24.85 -2.71 -14.90
CA ALA A 89 25.24 -1.58 -15.74
C ALA A 89 25.81 -0.39 -14.94
N LYS A 90 25.87 -0.48 -13.60
CA LYS A 90 26.27 0.62 -12.70
C LYS A 90 25.46 1.90 -12.93
N ALA A 91 24.20 1.75 -13.34
CA ALA A 91 23.32 2.87 -13.68
C ALA A 91 23.02 3.78 -12.48
N GLY A 92 23.27 3.34 -11.24
CA GLY A 92 23.13 4.18 -10.04
C GLY A 92 23.86 5.53 -10.14
N LYS A 93 25.08 5.55 -10.68
CA LYS A 93 25.84 6.81 -10.88
C LYS A 93 25.16 7.74 -11.90
N LEU A 94 24.54 7.17 -12.92
CA LEU A 94 23.81 7.94 -13.92
C LEU A 94 22.52 8.51 -13.32
N ILE A 95 21.82 7.71 -12.53
CA ILE A 95 20.60 8.10 -11.83
C ILE A 95 20.88 9.24 -10.85
N ASP A 96 21.97 9.19 -10.09
CA ASP A 96 22.38 10.27 -9.18
C ASP A 96 22.63 11.61 -9.91
N ILE A 97 23.10 11.57 -11.17
CA ILE A 97 23.35 12.76 -11.98
C ILE A 97 22.06 13.30 -12.61
N VAL A 98 21.20 12.40 -13.10
CA VAL A 98 19.97 12.75 -13.83
C VAL A 98 18.86 13.17 -12.86
N LEU A 99 18.70 12.47 -11.74
CA LEU A 99 17.70 12.78 -10.71
C LEU A 99 18.23 13.86 -9.76
N LYS A 100 18.15 15.10 -10.22
CA LYS A 100 18.37 16.25 -9.34
C LYS A 100 17.27 16.34 -8.27
N GLU A 101 17.60 16.97 -7.15
CA GLU A 101 16.69 17.17 -6.00
C GLU A 101 15.29 17.66 -6.40
N HIS A 102 15.20 18.59 -7.35
CA HIS A 102 13.95 19.13 -7.89
C HIS A 102 13.04 18.06 -8.53
N VAL A 103 13.59 17.07 -9.22
CA VAL A 103 12.81 15.99 -9.86
C VAL A 103 12.21 15.08 -8.79
N ILE A 104 12.98 14.76 -7.75
CA ILE A 104 12.53 13.94 -6.63
C ILE A 104 11.43 14.66 -5.84
N LEU A 105 11.59 15.97 -5.61
CA LEU A 105 10.57 16.79 -4.95
C LEU A 105 9.27 16.88 -5.76
N GLY A 106 9.36 17.06 -7.08
CA GLY A 106 8.19 17.04 -7.97
C GLY A 106 7.48 15.69 -7.94
N PHE A 107 8.23 14.60 -8.07
CA PHE A 107 7.69 13.23 -8.04
C PHE A 107 7.03 12.90 -6.71
N THR A 108 7.67 13.21 -5.58
CA THR A 108 7.12 12.95 -4.24
C THR A 108 5.88 13.79 -3.94
N SER A 109 5.83 15.05 -4.40
CA SER A 109 4.64 15.91 -4.29
C SER A 109 3.46 15.32 -5.08
N ALA A 110 3.71 14.88 -6.31
CA ALA A 110 2.69 14.19 -7.12
C ALA A 110 2.25 12.87 -6.47
N ALA A 111 3.19 12.09 -5.93
CA ALA A 111 2.89 10.86 -5.18
C ALA A 111 1.97 11.13 -3.99
N ALA A 112 2.25 12.18 -3.21
CA ALA A 112 1.44 12.57 -2.06
C ALA A 112 0.01 12.92 -2.48
N LEU A 113 -0.17 13.65 -3.58
CA LEU A 113 -1.50 13.99 -4.12
C LEU A 113 -2.26 12.75 -4.59
N ILE A 114 -1.60 11.83 -5.31
CA ILE A 114 -2.22 10.57 -5.77
C ILE A 114 -2.64 9.71 -4.57
N ILE A 115 -1.77 9.57 -3.57
CA ILE A 115 -2.08 8.81 -2.35
C ILE A 115 -3.25 9.47 -1.61
N ALA A 116 -3.21 10.78 -1.39
CA ALA A 116 -4.30 11.49 -0.73
C ALA A 116 -5.64 11.29 -1.46
N SER A 117 -5.64 11.45 -2.79
CA SER A 117 -6.80 11.22 -3.64
C SER A 117 -7.35 9.79 -3.50
N SER A 118 -6.47 8.78 -3.49
CA SER A 118 -6.87 7.38 -3.34
C SER A 118 -7.53 7.06 -1.98
N GLN A 119 -7.33 7.88 -0.95
CA GLN A 119 -7.93 7.67 0.37
C GLN A 119 -9.27 8.41 0.54
N ILE A 120 -9.62 9.38 -0.32
CA ILE A 120 -10.86 10.17 -0.21
C ILE A 120 -12.08 9.25 -0.19
N SER A 121 -12.18 8.30 -1.11
CA SER A 121 -13.28 7.33 -1.19
C SER A 121 -13.47 6.59 0.14
N LYS A 122 -12.37 6.17 0.77
CA LYS A 122 -12.39 5.42 2.04
C LYS A 122 -12.84 6.28 3.22
N VAL A 123 -12.45 7.56 3.24
CA VAL A 123 -12.83 8.50 4.31
C VAL A 123 -14.34 8.76 4.32
N PHE A 124 -14.94 8.88 3.14
CA PHE A 124 -16.38 9.13 2.99
C PHE A 124 -17.23 7.84 2.91
N GLY A 125 -16.58 6.67 2.93
CA GLY A 125 -17.24 5.37 2.81
C GLY A 125 -17.91 5.15 1.45
N LEU A 126 -17.34 5.75 0.40
CA LEU A 126 -17.81 5.66 -0.97
C LEU A 126 -17.03 4.57 -1.73
N ASN A 127 -17.70 3.88 -2.64
CA ASN A 127 -17.03 2.98 -3.57
C ASN A 127 -16.15 3.80 -4.54
N ASN A 128 -14.99 3.26 -4.92
CA ASN A 128 -13.92 3.87 -5.74
C ASN A 128 -14.35 5.12 -6.53
N ILE A 129 -13.87 6.30 -6.10
CA ILE A 129 -14.07 7.56 -6.83
C ILE A 129 -13.08 7.62 -7.99
N ALA A 130 -13.59 7.62 -9.22
CA ALA A 130 -12.77 7.93 -10.39
C ALA A 130 -12.59 9.45 -10.53
N ILE A 131 -11.52 9.87 -11.22
CA ILE A 131 -11.27 11.30 -11.50
C ILE A 131 -12.44 11.90 -12.32
N SER A 132 -13.10 11.09 -13.16
CA SER A 132 -14.32 11.46 -13.88
C SER A 132 -15.49 11.81 -12.95
N ASP A 133 -15.56 11.19 -11.79
CA ASP A 133 -16.66 11.37 -10.82
C ASP A 133 -16.49 12.67 -10.04
N LEU A 134 -15.24 13.12 -9.88
CA LEU A 134 -14.92 14.43 -9.29
C LEU A 134 -15.39 15.61 -10.15
N LEU A 135 -15.53 15.41 -11.47
CA LEU A 135 -16.04 16.45 -12.38
C LEU A 135 -17.56 16.63 -12.25
N ASN A 136 -18.30 15.62 -11.78
CA ASN A 136 -19.77 15.64 -11.63
C ASN A 136 -20.20 15.30 -10.20
N ILE A 137 -19.63 16.03 -9.24
CA ILE A 137 -19.78 15.71 -7.82
C ILE A 137 -21.23 15.79 -7.33
N GLY A 138 -22.05 16.67 -7.92
CA GLY A 138 -23.45 16.86 -7.55
C GLY A 138 -24.30 15.62 -7.85
N THR A 139 -24.18 15.05 -9.05
CA THR A 139 -24.93 13.85 -9.44
C THR A 139 -24.37 12.59 -8.78
N PHE A 140 -23.07 12.56 -8.48
CA PHE A 140 -22.44 11.45 -7.79
C PHE A 140 -22.93 11.32 -6.33
N LEU A 141 -23.04 12.44 -5.61
CA LEU A 141 -23.53 12.46 -4.23
C LEU A 141 -25.01 12.09 -4.09
N GLU A 142 -25.81 12.32 -5.13
CA GLU A 142 -27.21 11.86 -5.17
C GLU A 142 -27.32 10.33 -5.35
N GLN A 143 -26.38 9.72 -6.07
CA GLN A 143 -26.38 8.28 -6.37
C GLN A 143 -25.70 7.45 -5.27
N THR A 144 -24.71 8.02 -4.57
CA THR A 144 -24.00 7.35 -3.47
C THR A 144 -24.07 8.18 -2.19
N PRO A 145 -25.00 7.88 -1.26
CA PRO A 145 -25.08 8.60 0.00
C PRO A 145 -23.83 8.36 0.85
N ILE A 146 -23.31 9.44 1.44
CA ILE A 146 -22.12 9.40 2.30
C ILE A 146 -22.41 8.52 3.51
N ASN A 147 -21.50 7.61 3.83
CA ASN A 147 -21.60 6.80 5.04
C ASN A 147 -21.07 7.60 6.24
N TYR A 148 -21.99 8.13 7.05
CA TYR A 148 -21.66 8.91 8.24
C TYR A 148 -20.80 8.14 9.27
N TYR A 149 -20.95 6.82 9.37
CA TYR A 149 -20.12 6.00 10.26
C TYR A 149 -18.67 5.92 9.78
N ALA A 150 -18.43 5.83 8.47
CA ALA A 150 -17.09 5.82 7.90
C ALA A 150 -16.37 7.16 8.12
N VAL A 151 -17.08 8.27 7.96
CA VAL A 151 -16.55 9.62 8.23
C VAL A 151 -16.19 9.78 9.71
N LEU A 152 -17.10 9.39 10.62
CA LEU A 152 -16.85 9.45 12.06
C LEU A 152 -15.63 8.62 12.45
N MET A 153 -15.53 7.38 11.95
CA MET A 153 -14.38 6.51 12.19
C MET A 153 -13.07 7.11 11.66
N SER A 154 -13.11 7.74 10.49
CA SER A 154 -11.94 8.40 9.90
C SER A 154 -11.48 9.61 10.71
N ILE A 155 -12.41 10.43 11.20
CA ILE A 155 -12.11 11.57 12.08
C ILE A 155 -11.50 11.09 13.40
N ILE A 156 -12.09 10.07 14.02
CA ILE A 156 -11.57 9.47 15.26
C ILE A 156 -10.16 8.91 15.02
N ALA A 157 -9.97 8.16 13.94
CA ALA A 157 -8.67 7.59 13.58
C ALA A 157 -7.61 8.68 13.38
N LEU A 158 -7.91 9.76 12.64
CA LEU A 158 -7.01 10.89 12.44
C LEU A 158 -6.68 11.62 13.74
N ALA A 159 -7.68 11.83 14.60
CA ALA A 159 -7.49 12.46 15.91
C ALA A 159 -6.58 11.62 16.81
N VAL A 160 -6.80 10.30 16.86
CA VAL A 160 -5.93 9.35 17.57
C VAL A 160 -4.52 9.41 17.02
N LEU A 161 -4.35 9.34 15.69
CA LEU A 161 -3.03 9.38 15.04
C LEU A 161 -2.28 10.68 15.36
N TYR A 162 -2.97 11.82 15.29
CA TYR A 162 -2.40 13.13 15.61
C TYR A 162 -1.96 13.23 17.07
N ILE A 163 -2.83 12.81 18.01
CA ILE A 163 -2.52 12.80 19.45
C ILE A 163 -1.34 11.88 19.74
N PHE A 164 -1.32 10.67 19.18
CA PHE A 164 -0.24 9.73 19.40
C PHE A 164 1.09 10.22 18.85
N LYS A 165 1.09 10.77 17.63
CA LYS A 165 2.30 11.32 16.99
C LYS A 165 2.90 12.48 17.78
N ASN A 166 2.06 13.38 18.30
CA ASN A 166 2.54 14.63 18.91
C ASN A 166 2.71 14.57 20.44
N LYS A 167 1.94 13.72 21.14
CA LYS A 167 1.95 13.64 22.62
C LYS A 167 2.48 12.32 23.19
N LEU A 168 2.40 11.20 22.47
CA LEU A 168 2.70 9.86 23.01
C LEU A 168 3.92 9.19 22.37
N THR A 169 4.60 9.84 21.42
CA THR A 169 5.85 9.37 20.79
C THR A 169 7.01 9.17 21.77
N LYS A 170 6.88 9.65 23.01
CA LYS A 170 7.80 9.35 24.11
C LYS A 170 7.72 7.88 24.59
N TYR A 171 6.66 7.14 24.24
CA TYR A 171 6.43 5.76 24.69
C TYR A 171 6.26 4.81 23.50
N GLN A 172 7.34 4.19 23.04
CA GLN A 172 7.37 3.13 21.99
C GLN A 172 6.55 1.87 22.36
N PHE A 173 6.00 1.80 23.57
CA PHE A 173 5.24 0.69 24.14
C PHE A 173 4.01 0.28 23.29
N PHE A 174 3.28 1.25 22.72
CA PHE A 174 2.06 0.96 21.95
C PHE A 174 2.31 0.25 20.61
N ALA A 175 3.48 0.45 20.00
CA ALA A 175 3.83 -0.22 18.75
C ALA A 175 4.05 -1.73 18.95
N ASN A 176 4.58 -2.14 20.11
CA ASN A 176 4.84 -3.55 20.42
C ASN A 176 3.54 -4.33 20.70
N ILE A 177 2.56 -3.69 21.34
CA ILE A 177 1.24 -4.29 21.60
C ILE A 177 0.47 -4.53 20.30
N ALA A 178 0.52 -3.59 19.35
CA ALA A 178 -0.15 -3.74 18.05
C ALA A 178 0.38 -4.94 17.25
N VAL A 179 1.69 -5.22 17.33
CA VAL A 179 2.31 -6.39 16.70
C VAL A 179 1.85 -7.68 17.38
N LEU A 180 1.86 -7.71 18.71
CA LEU A 180 1.43 -8.88 19.48
C LEU A 180 -0.05 -9.20 19.21
N ALA A 181 -0.90 -8.16 19.14
CA ALA A 181 -2.31 -8.29 18.77
C ALA A 181 -2.50 -8.78 17.32
N ALA A 182 -1.76 -8.24 16.35
CA ALA A 182 -1.86 -8.67 14.95
C ALA A 182 -1.42 -10.13 14.75
N VAL A 183 -0.36 -10.56 15.45
CA VAL A 183 0.13 -11.95 15.46
C VAL A 183 -0.89 -12.89 16.11
N VAL A 184 -1.47 -12.49 17.25
CA VAL A 184 -2.52 -13.27 17.91
C VAL A 184 -3.75 -13.40 17.02
N VAL A 185 -4.22 -12.31 16.39
CA VAL A 185 -5.38 -12.34 15.49
C VAL A 185 -5.11 -13.18 14.24
N THR A 186 -3.90 -13.18 13.68
CA THR A 186 -3.57 -14.03 12.53
C THR A 186 -3.46 -15.50 12.92
N ILE A 187 -2.92 -15.84 14.09
CA ILE A 187 -2.85 -17.23 14.57
C ILE A 187 -4.25 -17.78 14.88
N PHE A 188 -5.07 -17.03 15.63
CA PHE A 188 -6.39 -17.50 16.07
C PHE A 188 -7.51 -17.25 15.04
N GLY A 189 -7.35 -16.28 14.14
CA GLY A 189 -8.33 -15.95 13.09
C GLY A 189 -8.30 -16.92 11.91
N VAL A 190 -7.14 -17.54 11.63
CA VAL A 190 -7.00 -18.56 10.56
C VAL A 190 -7.68 -19.88 10.95
N GLU A 191 -7.78 -20.19 12.24
CA GLU A 191 -8.41 -21.44 12.71
C GLU A 191 -9.95 -21.40 12.66
N ASN A 192 -10.57 -20.21 12.66
CA ASN A 192 -12.01 -20.04 12.75
C ASN A 192 -12.72 -19.71 11.43
N ASN A 193 -12.01 -19.60 10.31
CA ASN A 193 -12.61 -19.19 9.04
C ASN A 193 -12.48 -20.23 7.92
N LYS A 194 -13.16 -21.37 8.07
CA LYS A 194 -13.82 -21.99 6.92
C LYS A 194 -15.12 -21.23 6.66
N LEU A 195 -15.06 -20.14 5.91
CA LEU A 195 -16.26 -19.47 5.40
C LEU A 195 -16.22 -19.36 3.86
N PRO A 196 -17.39 -19.42 3.21
CA PRO A 196 -17.56 -19.85 1.84
C PRO A 196 -17.13 -18.79 0.82
N ARG A 197 -16.62 -19.27 -0.33
CA ARG A 197 -16.41 -18.48 -1.54
C ARG A 197 -17.74 -17.95 -2.07
N SER A 198 -18.07 -16.69 -1.78
CA SER A 198 -18.91 -15.77 -2.57
C SER A 198 -18.81 -14.42 -1.85
N TYR A 199 -18.47 -13.29 -2.47
CA TYR A 199 -19.18 -12.66 -3.57
C TYR A 199 -18.26 -11.76 -4.41
N SER A 200 -18.58 -11.74 -5.70
CA SER A 200 -18.32 -10.74 -6.72
C SER A 200 -18.40 -9.28 -6.21
N TRP A 201 -17.35 -8.50 -6.46
CA TRP A 201 -17.38 -7.06 -6.76
C TRP A 201 -16.20 -6.69 -7.64
#